data_AF-A0A087T4A9-F1
#
_entry.id   AF-A0A087T4A9-F1
#
_cell.length_a   1.000
_cell.length_b   1.000
_cell.length_c   1.000
_cell.angle_alpha   90.00
_cell.angle_beta   90.00
_cell.angle_gamma   90.00
#
_symmetry.space_group_name_H-M   'P 1'
#
loop_
_entity.id
_entity.type
_entity.pdbx_description
1 polymer ?
#
loop_
_entity_poly.entity_id
_entity_poly.type
_entity_poly.pdbx_seq_one_letter_code
_entity_poly.pdbx_strand_id
1 'polypeptide(L)'
;MELDGNNQGMECLRLLNEIIADFDELLDDERFKAIDKIKTVGSTYMAAIGLMPEYRIVDDNPASAVEYMSILAEMVFAFKDKLA
;
A
#
# COMPACT_ATOMS: atom_id res chain seq x y z
N MET A 1 12.01 -36.58 7.05
CA MET A 1 10.59 -36.32 6.72
C MET A 1 10.52 -34.91 6.18
N GLU A 2 11.06 -34.75 4.99
CA GLU A 2 10.82 -33.61 4.12
C GLU A 2 9.87 -34.17 3.05
N LEU A 3 8.87 -33.39 2.62
CA LEU A 3 7.86 -33.67 1.57
C LEU A 3 6.36 -33.61 1.98
N ASP A 4 6.00 -33.07 3.16
CA ASP A 4 4.62 -32.57 3.42
C ASP A 4 4.54 -31.03 3.59
N GLY A 5 5.68 -30.33 3.65
CA GLY A 5 5.74 -28.87 3.90
C GLY A 5 5.63 -27.98 2.65
N ASN A 6 5.63 -28.56 1.44
CA ASN A 6 5.74 -27.79 0.20
C ASN A 6 4.40 -27.22 -0.30
N ASN A 7 3.27 -27.67 0.27
CA ASN A 7 1.95 -27.16 -0.09
C ASN A 7 1.53 -25.98 0.79
N GLN A 8 1.74 -26.04 2.11
CA GLN A 8 1.34 -24.97 3.03
C GLN A 8 2.17 -23.68 2.85
N GLY A 9 3.49 -23.79 2.66
CA GLY A 9 4.33 -22.61 2.42
C GLY A 9 3.96 -21.88 1.11
N MET A 10 3.59 -22.64 0.08
CA MET A 10 3.14 -22.09 -1.19
C MET A 10 1.78 -21.40 -1.07
N GLU A 11 0.82 -22.01 -0.35
CA GLU A 11 -0.49 -21.39 -0.11
C GLU A 11 -0.35 -20.09 0.72
N CYS A 12 0.54 -20.03 1.73
CA CYS A 12 0.78 -18.79 2.47
C CYS A 12 1.34 -17.67 1.59
N LEU A 13 2.20 -18.01 0.62
CA LEU A 13 2.73 -17.03 -0.34
C LEU A 13 1.66 -16.59 -1.35
N ARG A 14 0.76 -17.49 -1.77
CA ARG A 14 -0.38 -17.12 -2.62
C ARG A 14 -1.31 -16.16 -1.89
N LEU A 15 -1.67 -16.47 -0.65
CA LEU A 15 -2.49 -15.58 0.18
C LEU A 15 -1.82 -14.21 0.37
N LEU A 16 -0.50 -14.18 0.63
CA LEU A 16 0.23 -12.92 0.73
C LEU A 16 0.17 -12.13 -0.59
N ASN A 17 0.33 -12.79 -1.73
CA ASN A 17 0.24 -12.14 -3.04
C ASN A 17 -1.18 -11.64 -3.35
N GLU A 18 -2.21 -12.37 -2.93
CA GLU A 18 -3.62 -11.94 -3.03
C GLU A 18 -3.87 -10.67 -2.22
N ILE A 19 -3.41 -10.64 -0.95
CA ILE A 19 -3.49 -9.44 -0.11
C ILE A 19 -2.75 -8.25 -0.74
N ILE A 20 -1.55 -8.47 -1.29
CA ILE A 20 -0.79 -7.41 -1.96
C ILE A 20 -1.53 -6.92 -3.21
N ALA A 21 -2.13 -7.82 -3.99
CA ALA A 21 -2.91 -7.45 -5.17
C ALA A 21 -4.15 -6.63 -4.78
N ASP A 22 -4.86 -7.02 -3.72
CA ASP A 22 -5.99 -6.25 -3.17
C ASP A 22 -5.58 -4.85 -2.71
N PHE A 23 -4.37 -4.70 -2.16
CA PHE A 23 -3.83 -3.39 -1.81
C PHE A 23 -3.42 -2.57 -3.03
N ASP A 24 -2.88 -3.22 -4.06
CA ASP A 24 -2.51 -2.57 -5.31
C ASP A 24 -3.73 -2.01 -6.06
N GLU A 25 -4.87 -2.71 -6.03
CA GLU A 25 -6.13 -2.20 -6.60
C GLU A 25 -6.60 -0.89 -5.97
N LEU A 26 -6.25 -0.60 -4.71
CA LEU A 26 -6.61 0.66 -4.08
C LEU A 26 -5.89 1.85 -4.75
N LEU A 27 -4.71 1.64 -5.35
CA LEU A 27 -3.99 2.71 -6.05
C LEU A 27 -4.72 3.19 -7.30
N ASP A 28 -5.65 2.40 -7.83
CA ASP A 28 -6.48 2.79 -8.99
C ASP A 28 -7.64 3.72 -8.59
N ASP A 29 -7.90 3.93 -7.29
CA ASP A 29 -8.89 4.87 -6.80
C ASP A 29 -8.37 6.31 -6.90
N GLU A 30 -9.15 7.22 -7.49
CA GLU A 30 -8.83 8.65 -7.60
C GLU A 30 -8.45 9.30 -6.27
N ARG A 31 -8.97 8.81 -5.14
CA ARG A 31 -8.62 9.27 -3.80
C ARG A 31 -7.15 9.03 -3.45
N PHE A 32 -6.56 7.96 -3.97
CA PHE A 32 -5.22 7.49 -3.63
C PHE A 32 -4.20 7.74 -4.74
N LYS A 33 -4.57 8.41 -5.84
CA LYS A 33 -3.68 8.71 -6.97
C LYS A 33 -2.38 9.46 -6.63
N ALA A 34 -2.37 10.14 -5.48
CA ALA A 34 -1.19 10.87 -4.99
C ALA A 34 -0.16 9.94 -4.33
N ILE A 35 -0.54 8.69 -4.04
CA ILE A 35 0.30 7.70 -3.37
C ILE A 35 1.06 6.88 -4.42
N ASP A 36 2.37 6.81 -4.25
CA ASP A 36 3.26 5.93 -4.99
C ASP A 36 3.62 4.71 -4.16
N LYS A 37 3.35 3.52 -4.68
CA LYS A 37 3.98 2.29 -4.17
C LYS A 37 5.46 2.30 -4.52
N ILE A 38 6.31 2.24 -3.51
CA ILE A 38 7.76 2.13 -3.68
C ILE A 38 8.12 0.68 -4.05
N LYS A 39 7.67 -0.28 -3.23
CA LYS A 39 7.88 -1.72 -3.42
C LYS A 39 7.22 -2.54 -2.32
N THR A 40 7.18 -3.85 -2.53
CA THR A 40 6.93 -4.82 -1.47
C THR A 40 8.18 -5.64 -1.19
N VAL A 41 8.50 -5.88 0.08
CA VAL A 41 9.63 -6.73 0.51
C VAL A 41 9.13 -7.70 1.57
N GLY A 42 8.99 -8.99 1.21
CA GLY A 42 8.31 -9.96 2.07
C GLY A 42 6.87 -9.52 2.34
N SER A 43 6.48 -9.45 3.61
CA SER A 43 5.17 -8.94 4.05
C SER A 43 5.11 -7.41 4.20
N THR A 44 6.19 -6.69 3.92
CA THR A 44 6.24 -5.23 4.08
C THR A 44 5.85 -4.53 2.79
N TYR A 45 4.71 -3.83 2.81
CA TYR A 45 4.26 -2.95 1.74
C TYR A 45 4.79 -1.52 2.00
N MET A 46 5.56 -0.97 1.06
CA MET A 46 6.13 0.38 1.18
C MET A 46 5.48 1.31 0.17
N ALA A 47 4.89 2.41 0.65
CA ALA A 47 4.32 3.48 -0.15
C ALA A 47 4.73 4.84 0.40
N ALA A 48 4.68 5.86 -0.45
CA ALA A 48 4.95 7.24 -0.11
C ALA A 48 4.02 8.17 -0.86
N ILE A 49 3.92 9.42 -0.42
CA ILE A 49 3.12 10.47 -1.04
C ILE A 49 3.97 11.70 -1.24
N GLY A 50 3.70 12.45 -2.31
CA GLY A 50 4.46 13.64 -2.66
C GLY A 50 5.76 13.41 -3.43
N LEU A 51 5.96 12.19 -3.96
CA LEU A 51 7.07 11.89 -4.87
C LEU A 51 6.78 12.33 -6.31
N MET A 52 5.53 12.22 -6.75
CA MET A 52 5.10 12.69 -8.08
C MET A 52 5.12 14.22 -8.16
N PRO A 53 5.59 14.82 -9.27
CA PRO A 53 5.60 16.27 -9.46
C PRO A 53 4.22 16.93 -9.30
N GLU A 54 3.14 16.26 -9.71
CA GLU A 54 1.78 16.80 -9.64
C GLU A 54 1.23 16.81 -8.21
N TYR A 55 1.76 15.96 -7.33
CA TYR A 55 1.29 15.77 -5.96
C TYR A 55 2.31 16.19 -4.91
N ARG A 56 3.31 16.98 -5.29
CA ARG A 56 4.38 17.39 -4.40
C ARG A 56 3.82 18.19 -3.21
N ILE A 57 4.25 17.80 -2.01
CA ILE A 57 3.96 18.56 -0.79
C ILE A 57 4.68 19.91 -0.85
N VAL A 58 3.95 21.00 -0.63
CA VAL A 58 4.50 22.36 -0.69
C VAL A 58 5.08 22.74 0.67
N ASP A 59 6.39 22.99 0.72
CA ASP A 59 7.14 23.22 1.96
C ASP A 59 6.63 24.43 2.79
N ASP A 60 6.23 25.52 2.12
CA ASP A 60 5.75 26.75 2.77
C ASP A 60 4.23 26.77 3.01
N ASN A 61 3.54 25.64 2.82
CA ASN A 61 2.11 25.52 3.05
C ASN A 61 1.80 24.31 3.95
N PRO A 62 1.70 24.51 5.28
CA PRO A 62 1.38 23.42 6.21
C PRO A 62 0.06 22.70 5.88
N ALA A 63 -0.91 23.38 5.26
CA ALA A 63 -2.17 22.76 4.86
C ALA A 63 -1.97 21.70 3.76
N SER A 64 -1.00 21.90 2.87
CA SER A 64 -0.64 20.91 1.84
C SER A 64 -0.11 19.62 2.47
N ALA A 65 0.78 19.75 3.45
CA ALA A 65 1.29 18.58 4.17
C ALA A 65 0.17 17.83 4.90
N VAL A 66 -0.74 18.56 5.56
CA VAL A 66 -1.89 17.96 6.24
C VAL A 66 -2.78 17.20 5.26
N GLU A 67 -3.13 17.80 4.12
CA GLU A 67 -3.96 17.17 3.09
C GLU A 67 -3.37 15.83 2.60
N TYR A 68 -2.12 15.84 2.17
CA TYR A 68 -1.45 14.62 1.68
C TYR A 68 -1.22 13.58 2.78
N MET A 69 -0.93 13.99 4.01
CA MET A 69 -0.83 13.05 5.14
C MET A 69 -2.19 12.44 5.51
N SER A 70 -3.28 13.20 5.39
CA SER A 70 -4.63 12.68 5.58
C SER A 70 -4.96 11.60 4.54
N ILE A 71 -4.62 11.81 3.27
CA ILE A 71 -4.79 10.80 2.20
C ILE A 71 -4.02 9.51 2.53
N LEU A 72 -2.76 9.64 2.98
CA LEU A 72 -1.95 8.47 3.35
C LEU A 72 -2.55 7.72 4.56
N ALA A 73 -3.09 8.44 5.54
CA ALA A 73 -3.77 7.84 6.69
C ALA A 73 -5.08 7.13 6.26
N GLU A 74 -5.86 7.71 5.35
CA GLU A 74 -7.05 7.08 4.77
C GLU A 74 -6.71 5.78 4.05
N MET A 75 -5.58 5.72 3.33
CA MET A 75 -5.13 4.49 2.68
C MET A 75 -4.87 3.37 3.69
N VAL A 76 -4.30 3.69 4.86
CA VAL A 76 -4.08 2.70 5.94
C VAL A 76 -5.41 2.14 6.46
N PHE A 77 -6.45 2.97 6.56
CA PHE A 77 -7.79 2.47 6.91
C PHE A 77 -8.37 1.59 5.80
N ALA A 78 -8.22 1.98 4.53
CA ALA A 78 -8.65 1.16 3.40
C ALA A 78 -7.94 -0.21 3.35
N PHE A 79 -6.63 -0.27 3.65
CA PHE A 79 -5.91 -1.53 3.82
C PHE A 79 -6.53 -2.40 4.92
N LYS A 80 -6.86 -1.80 6.06
CA LYS A 80 -7.49 -2.53 7.16
C LYS A 80 -8.86 -3.10 6.74
N ASP A 81 -9.63 -2.36 5.95
CA ASP A 81 -10.93 -2.81 5.47
C ASP A 81 -10.80 -3.94 4.43
N LYS A 82 -9.79 -3.90 3.55
CA LYS A 82 -9.48 -5.00 2.60
C LYS A 82 -9.01 -6.28 3.30
N LEU A 83 -8.46 -6.19 4.51
CA LEU A 83 -8.01 -7.35 5.30
C LEU A 83 -9.11 -8.01 6.13
N ALA A 84 -10.27 -7.37 6.29
CA ALA A 84 -11.37 -7.81 7.14
C ALA A 84 -12.31 -8.78 6.42
#